data_AF-A0A600ZHH6-F1
#
_entry.id   AF-A0A600ZHH6-F1
#
_cell.length_a   1.000
_cell.length_b   1.000
_cell.length_c   1.000
_cell.angle_alpha   90.00
_cell.angle_beta   90.00
_cell.angle_gamma   90.00
#
_symmetry.space_group_name_H-M   'P 1'
#
loop_
_entity.id
_entity.type
_entity.pdbx_description
1 polymer ?
#
loop_
_entity_poly.entity_id
_entity_poly.type
_entity_poly.pdbx_seq_one_letter_code
_entity_poly.pdbx_strand_id
1 'polypeptide(L)'
;MPLTSEFFNNDFGEFDKDIMFIVKSVTHPHTIKYLQKNNRAFILVSTYASFIQYLKLDYFGYFNMGKSVANMSYLLTEYLNYKNIILIGQDLAYAKDGFSHTKDYKNLDKHEGHFQRDKGKFQCLAYGGNGKVESSRIWTMFRLIFENDINYFQKLFNITTYNCTEGGARIEGTIEKPFLWACENLLDKDLNKPFEKLEPLSLNKQN
;
A
#
# COMPACT_ATOMS: atom_id res chain seq x y z
N MET A 1 -16.47 -16.53 6.83
CA MET A 1 -15.47 -16.52 5.73
C MET A 1 -14.50 -15.37 5.98
N PRO A 2 -13.19 -15.61 6.06
CA PRO A 2 -12.19 -14.54 6.23
C PRO A 2 -12.00 -13.79 4.89
N LEU A 3 -12.86 -12.80 4.62
CA LEU A 3 -13.00 -12.14 3.32
C LEU A 3 -11.66 -11.74 2.68
N THR A 4 -10.75 -11.14 3.46
CA THR A 4 -9.44 -10.69 2.96
C THR A 4 -8.50 -11.86 2.68
N SER A 5 -8.53 -12.94 3.47
CA SER A 5 -7.69 -14.11 3.23
C SER A 5 -8.06 -14.85 1.95
N GLU A 6 -9.33 -14.82 1.55
CA GLU A 6 -9.77 -15.47 0.30
C GLU A 6 -9.13 -14.85 -0.95
N PHE A 7 -8.59 -13.63 -0.88
CA PHE A 7 -7.78 -13.07 -1.97
C PHE A 7 -6.45 -13.80 -2.18
N PHE A 8 -6.01 -14.62 -1.25
CA PHE A 8 -4.83 -15.47 -1.39
C PHE A 8 -5.18 -16.91 -1.77
N ASN A 9 -6.46 -17.29 -1.74
CA ASN A 9 -6.96 -18.62 -2.10
C ASN A 9 -7.11 -18.76 -3.63
N ASN A 10 -5.98 -18.73 -4.31
CA ASN A 10 -5.82 -18.89 -5.75
C ASN A 10 -4.41 -19.41 -6.01
N ASP A 11 -4.13 -19.83 -7.23
CA ASP A 11 -2.79 -20.21 -7.68
C ASP A 11 -2.54 -19.57 -9.05
N PHE A 12 -1.58 -18.65 -9.12
CA PHE A 12 -1.23 -17.94 -10.34
C PHE A 12 0.05 -18.50 -10.99
N GLY A 13 0.64 -19.58 -10.45
CA GLY A 13 1.80 -20.26 -11.00
C GLY A 13 2.99 -19.34 -11.22
N GLU A 14 3.50 -19.29 -12.46
CA GLU A 14 4.69 -18.53 -12.83
C GLU A 14 4.62 -17.03 -12.50
N PHE A 15 3.42 -16.44 -12.45
CA PHE A 15 3.27 -15.04 -12.08
C PHE A 15 3.80 -14.74 -10.66
N ASP A 16 3.66 -15.70 -9.74
CA ASP A 16 4.06 -15.51 -8.33
C ASP A 16 5.53 -15.81 -8.05
N LYS A 17 6.28 -16.38 -9.00
CA LYS A 17 7.61 -16.97 -8.77
C LYS A 17 8.61 -16.01 -8.13
N ASP A 18 8.60 -14.74 -8.53
CA ASP A 18 9.52 -13.71 -8.06
C ASP A 18 8.82 -12.64 -7.19
N ILE A 19 7.61 -12.93 -6.71
CA ILE A 19 6.83 -12.04 -5.85
C ILE A 19 7.09 -12.39 -4.38
N MET A 20 7.58 -11.41 -3.61
CA MET A 20 7.68 -11.50 -2.16
C MET A 20 6.43 -10.91 -1.50
N PHE A 21 5.63 -11.75 -0.84
CA PHE A 21 4.46 -11.30 -0.09
C PHE A 21 4.87 -10.83 1.32
N ILE A 22 4.64 -9.56 1.63
CA ILE A 22 4.91 -9.00 2.96
C ILE A 22 3.58 -8.90 3.72
N VAL A 23 3.45 -9.67 4.81
CA VAL A 23 2.17 -9.83 5.52
C VAL A 23 2.33 -9.52 7.00
N LYS A 24 1.38 -8.78 7.58
CA LYS A 24 1.39 -8.50 9.02
C LYS A 24 1.26 -9.80 9.82
N SER A 25 1.99 -9.93 10.92
CA SER A 25 1.96 -11.12 11.81
C SER A 25 0.60 -11.37 12.45
N VAL A 26 -0.28 -10.36 12.46
CA VAL A 26 -1.67 -10.44 12.95
C VAL A 26 -2.69 -10.77 11.85
N THR A 27 -2.24 -11.14 10.64
CA THR A 27 -3.13 -11.60 9.58
C THR A 27 -3.88 -12.87 9.97
N HIS A 28 -5.05 -13.10 9.37
CA HIS A 28 -5.82 -14.31 9.65
C HIS A 28 -5.03 -15.57 9.17
N PRO A 29 -4.98 -16.67 9.94
CA PRO A 29 -4.14 -17.84 9.65
C PRO A 29 -4.34 -18.45 8.25
N HIS A 30 -5.55 -18.34 7.69
CA HIS A 30 -5.81 -18.80 6.32
C HIS A 30 -4.92 -18.12 5.27
N THR A 31 -4.57 -16.84 5.45
CA THR A 31 -3.64 -16.15 4.54
C THR A 31 -2.32 -16.91 4.44
N ILE A 32 -1.76 -17.30 5.57
CA ILE A 32 -0.50 -18.06 5.65
C ILE A 32 -0.68 -19.46 5.08
N LYS A 33 -1.78 -20.14 5.42
CA LYS A 33 -2.11 -21.46 4.87
C LYS A 33 -2.16 -21.43 3.33
N TYR A 34 -2.76 -20.41 2.73
CA TYR A 34 -2.87 -20.31 1.27
C TYR A 34 -1.54 -19.97 0.60
N LEU A 35 -0.74 -19.07 1.20
CA LEU A 35 0.61 -18.77 0.69
C LEU A 35 1.51 -20.01 0.71
N GLN A 36 1.49 -20.76 1.82
CA GLN A 36 2.25 -22.01 1.96
C GLN A 36 1.78 -23.11 1.01
N LYS A 37 0.45 -23.25 0.82
CA LYS A 37 -0.13 -24.27 -0.07
C LYS A 37 0.47 -24.23 -1.48
N ASN A 38 0.80 -23.05 -1.98
CA ASN A 38 1.34 -22.85 -3.33
C ASN A 38 2.83 -22.48 -3.34
N ASN A 39 3.55 -22.71 -2.23
CA ASN A 39 4.98 -22.39 -2.10
C ASN A 39 5.33 -20.93 -2.44
N ARG A 40 4.44 -19.97 -2.14
CA ARG A 40 4.71 -18.54 -2.36
C ARG A 40 5.71 -18.03 -1.35
N ALA A 41 6.66 -17.21 -1.80
CA ALA A 41 7.61 -16.55 -0.90
C ALA A 41 6.90 -15.47 -0.07
N PHE A 42 7.04 -15.52 1.25
CA PHE A 42 6.46 -14.49 2.12
C PHE A 42 7.29 -14.20 3.36
N ILE A 43 7.16 -12.98 3.88
CA ILE A 43 7.75 -12.54 5.15
C ILE A 43 6.63 -12.06 6.07
N LEU A 44 6.71 -12.47 7.33
CA LEU A 44 5.87 -11.93 8.39
C LEU A 44 6.53 -10.70 9.01
N VAL A 45 5.77 -9.60 9.06
CA VAL A 45 6.22 -8.36 9.70
C VAL A 45 5.39 -8.08 10.94
N SER A 46 6.08 -7.80 12.05
CA SER A 46 5.43 -7.47 13.32
C SER A 46 4.81 -6.07 13.28
N THR A 47 3.73 -5.86 14.02
CA THR A 47 3.16 -4.52 14.27
C THR A 47 3.30 -4.17 15.74
N TYR A 48 3.22 -2.88 16.09
CA TYR A 48 3.08 -2.49 17.49
C TYR A 48 1.75 -3.01 18.04
N ALA A 49 1.85 -3.91 19.01
CA ALA A 49 0.75 -4.41 19.79
C ALA A 49 1.29 -4.84 21.16
N SER A 50 0.55 -4.58 22.24
CA SER A 50 1.02 -4.84 23.61
C SER A 50 1.44 -6.30 23.80
N PHE A 51 0.74 -7.24 23.16
CA PHE A 51 1.10 -8.65 23.18
C PHE A 51 2.44 -8.95 22.49
N ILE A 52 2.69 -8.39 21.30
CA ILE A 52 3.95 -8.61 20.57
C ILE A 52 5.13 -7.94 21.30
N GLN A 53 4.90 -6.78 21.94
CA GLN A 53 5.89 -6.14 22.81
C GLN A 53 6.18 -6.97 24.06
N TYR A 54 5.14 -7.53 24.69
CA TYR A 54 5.29 -8.41 25.84
C TYR A 54 6.14 -9.65 25.51
N LEU A 55 5.95 -10.22 24.32
CA LEU A 55 6.75 -11.35 23.83
C LEU A 55 8.19 -10.99 23.45
N LYS A 56 8.58 -9.70 23.51
CA LYS A 56 9.92 -9.20 23.14
C LYS A 56 10.39 -9.69 21.76
N LEU A 57 9.48 -9.71 20.79
CA LEU A 57 9.80 -10.02 19.39
C LEU A 57 10.33 -8.77 18.68
N ASP A 58 11.40 -8.18 19.21
CA ASP A 58 11.98 -6.89 18.82
C ASP A 58 13.18 -7.00 17.87
N TYR A 59 13.71 -8.21 17.66
CA TYR A 59 14.93 -8.45 16.88
C TYR A 59 14.90 -7.85 15.46
N PHE A 60 13.74 -7.88 14.80
CA PHE A 60 13.52 -7.29 13.47
C PHE A 60 12.76 -5.96 13.51
N GLY A 61 12.56 -5.42 14.71
CA GLY A 61 11.75 -4.24 14.95
C GLY A 61 10.25 -4.45 14.70
N TYR A 62 9.53 -3.33 14.72
CA TYR A 62 8.10 -3.29 14.47
C TYR A 62 7.80 -2.49 13.22
N PHE A 63 6.98 -3.07 12.39
CA PHE A 63 6.59 -2.58 11.08
C PHE A 63 5.14 -2.08 11.14
N ASN A 64 4.91 -0.99 11.91
CA ASN A 64 3.59 -0.38 12.04
C ASN A 64 3.27 0.55 10.87
N MET A 65 3.32 -0.02 9.68
CA MET A 65 3.20 0.74 8.45
C MET A 65 1.74 0.92 8.07
N GLY A 66 1.23 2.12 8.32
CA GLY A 66 -0.01 2.62 7.73
C GLY A 66 -1.32 1.98 8.19
N LYS A 67 -2.43 2.66 7.87
CA LYS A 67 -3.80 2.19 8.13
C LYS A 67 -4.42 1.42 6.96
N SER A 68 -3.71 1.34 5.83
CA SER A 68 -4.05 0.57 4.64
C SER A 68 -2.81 -0.14 4.07
N VAL A 69 -3.00 -1.08 3.14
CA VAL A 69 -1.88 -1.72 2.43
C VAL A 69 -1.10 -0.70 1.60
N ALA A 70 -1.76 0.29 1.00
CA ALA A 70 -1.08 1.32 0.21
C ALA A 70 -0.23 2.26 1.08
N ASN A 71 -0.74 2.70 2.23
CA ASN A 71 0.07 3.46 3.19
C ASN A 71 1.23 2.60 3.72
N MET A 72 1.02 1.29 3.87
CA MET A 72 2.10 0.38 4.26
C MET A 72 3.21 0.33 3.22
N SER A 73 2.85 0.13 1.96
CA SER A 73 3.80 0.08 0.85
C SER A 73 4.57 1.39 0.70
N TYR A 74 3.90 2.54 0.87
CA TYR A 74 4.55 3.84 0.84
C TYR A 74 5.63 3.99 1.91
N LEU A 75 5.31 3.67 3.16
CA LEU A 75 6.30 3.69 4.22
C LEU A 75 7.46 2.73 3.92
N LEU A 76 7.20 1.53 3.41
CA LEU A 76 8.27 0.60 3.03
C LEU A 76 9.21 1.22 1.98
N THR A 77 8.68 1.91 0.97
CA THR A 77 9.51 2.59 -0.03
C THR A 77 10.39 3.68 0.57
N GLU A 78 9.89 4.39 1.59
CA GLU A 78 10.62 5.42 2.33
C GLU A 78 11.79 4.83 3.13
N TYR A 79 11.55 3.74 3.89
CA TYR A 79 12.62 3.07 4.65
C TYR A 79 13.66 2.37 3.76
N LEU A 80 13.27 1.96 2.55
CA LEU A 80 14.20 1.49 1.52
C LEU A 80 14.90 2.65 0.79
N ASN A 81 14.61 3.90 1.17
CA ASN A 81 15.25 5.13 0.69
C ASN A 81 15.13 5.31 -0.84
N TYR A 82 14.01 4.87 -1.42
CA TYR A 82 13.70 5.14 -2.83
C TYR A 82 13.52 6.64 -3.06
N LYS A 83 14.17 7.18 -4.09
CA LYS A 83 14.14 8.64 -4.36
C LYS A 83 12.93 9.11 -5.14
N ASN A 84 12.38 8.23 -5.97
CA ASN A 84 11.18 8.50 -6.76
C ASN A 84 10.12 7.45 -6.40
N ILE A 85 9.00 7.90 -5.82
CA ILE A 85 7.88 7.03 -5.47
C ILE A 85 6.70 7.39 -6.35
N ILE A 86 6.11 6.41 -7.03
CA ILE A 86 5.01 6.60 -7.98
C ILE A 86 3.76 5.94 -7.42
N LEU A 87 2.71 6.72 -7.16
CA LEU A 87 1.40 6.23 -6.72
C LEU A 87 0.50 6.00 -7.93
N ILE A 88 0.09 4.75 -8.14
CA ILE A 88 -0.87 4.34 -9.16
C ILE A 88 -2.08 3.65 -8.52
N GLY A 89 -3.26 3.91 -9.07
CA GLY A 89 -4.53 3.34 -8.58
C GLY A 89 -4.86 3.74 -7.14
N GLN A 90 -4.34 4.89 -6.67
CA GLN A 90 -4.67 5.44 -5.36
C GLN A 90 -5.77 6.49 -5.49
N ASP A 91 -6.96 6.05 -5.92
CA ASP A 91 -8.08 6.95 -6.20
C ASP A 91 -8.49 7.74 -4.95
N LEU A 92 -8.64 7.05 -3.80
CA LEU A 92 -9.08 7.61 -2.51
C LEU A 92 -10.38 8.44 -2.62
N ALA A 93 -11.17 8.15 -3.65
CA ALA A 93 -12.39 8.83 -4.04
C ALA A 93 -13.32 7.83 -4.72
N TYR A 94 -14.61 8.14 -4.72
CA TYR A 94 -15.59 7.41 -5.52
C TYR A 94 -15.46 7.78 -7.00
N ALA A 95 -15.74 6.82 -7.88
CA ALA A 95 -15.91 7.09 -9.29
C ALA A 95 -17.13 8.00 -9.55
N LYS A 96 -17.22 8.60 -10.75
CA LYS A 96 -18.31 9.52 -11.11
C LYS A 96 -19.71 8.89 -11.02
N ASP A 97 -19.79 7.57 -11.23
CA ASP A 97 -21.01 6.78 -11.10
C ASP A 97 -21.28 6.31 -9.64
N GLY A 98 -20.43 6.73 -8.69
CA GLY A 98 -20.55 6.44 -7.27
C GLY A 98 -19.95 5.10 -6.84
N PHE A 99 -19.36 4.33 -7.76
CA PHE A 99 -18.71 3.07 -7.39
C PHE A 99 -17.42 3.30 -6.60
N SER A 100 -17.17 2.41 -5.64
CA SER A 100 -15.97 2.42 -4.80
C SER A 100 -14.84 1.52 -5.33
N HIS A 101 -15.18 0.57 -6.19
CA HIS A 101 -14.30 -0.45 -6.73
C HIS A 101 -14.71 -0.74 -8.18
N THR A 102 -13.85 -1.44 -8.92
CA THR A 102 -14.17 -1.95 -10.25
C THR A 102 -15.32 -2.97 -10.19
N LYS A 103 -16.03 -3.13 -11.31
CA LYS A 103 -17.24 -3.98 -11.40
C LYS A 103 -16.97 -5.47 -11.16
N ASP A 104 -15.73 -5.91 -11.36
CA ASP A 104 -15.25 -7.28 -11.18
C ASP A 104 -14.73 -7.57 -9.75
N TYR A 105 -14.79 -6.59 -8.84
CA TYR A 105 -14.38 -6.79 -7.46
C TYR A 105 -15.28 -7.81 -6.74
N LYS A 106 -14.67 -8.91 -6.25
CA LYS A 106 -15.38 -10.08 -5.67
C LYS A 106 -16.34 -9.76 -4.52
N ASN A 107 -16.08 -8.69 -3.75
CA ASN A 107 -16.86 -8.33 -2.56
C ASN A 107 -17.64 -7.02 -2.77
N LEU A 108 -17.99 -6.68 -4.02
CA LEU A 108 -18.65 -5.40 -4.35
C LEU A 108 -19.97 -5.19 -3.59
N ASP A 109 -20.70 -6.27 -3.33
CA ASP A 109 -21.93 -6.30 -2.52
C ASP A 109 -21.71 -5.74 -1.10
N LYS A 110 -20.50 -5.90 -0.54
CA LYS A 110 -20.14 -5.37 0.78
C LYS A 110 -19.97 -3.85 0.81
N HIS A 111 -20.01 -3.20 -0.35
CA HIS A 111 -19.86 -1.76 -0.49
C HIS A 111 -21.13 -1.06 -0.98
N GLU A 112 -22.24 -1.78 -1.08
CA GLU A 112 -23.54 -1.20 -1.44
C GLU A 112 -23.96 -0.13 -0.41
N GLY A 113 -24.50 0.99 -0.89
CA GLY A 113 -24.94 2.11 -0.05
C GLY A 113 -23.82 2.96 0.56
N HIS A 114 -22.54 2.59 0.41
CA HIS A 114 -21.42 3.36 0.96
C HIS A 114 -21.34 4.77 0.38
N PHE A 115 -21.54 4.91 -0.94
CA PHE A 115 -21.57 6.21 -1.59
C PHE A 115 -22.68 7.08 -1.02
N GLN A 116 -23.91 6.58 -0.93
CA GLN A 116 -25.06 7.33 -0.40
C GLN A 116 -24.84 7.72 1.07
N ARG A 117 -24.22 6.83 1.86
CA ARG A 117 -23.86 7.11 3.25
C ARG A 117 -22.88 8.28 3.36
N ASP A 118 -21.90 8.35 2.46
CA ASP A 118 -20.77 9.29 2.56
C ASP A 118 -20.96 10.57 1.73
N LYS A 119 -21.85 10.55 0.74
CA LYS A 119 -22.09 11.64 -0.21
C LYS A 119 -22.27 12.98 0.48
N GLY A 120 -21.46 13.96 0.08
CA GLY A 120 -21.46 15.32 0.61
C GLY A 120 -20.86 15.48 2.02
N LYS A 121 -20.48 14.38 2.70
CA LYS A 121 -19.87 14.41 4.03
C LYS A 121 -18.35 14.46 3.97
N PHE A 122 -17.77 13.80 2.97
CA PHE A 122 -16.34 13.73 2.76
C PHE A 122 -16.03 14.08 1.32
N GLN A 123 -15.42 15.24 1.12
CA GLN A 123 -14.98 15.72 -0.19
C GLN A 123 -13.55 16.22 -0.09
N CYS A 124 -12.81 16.09 -1.17
CA CYS A 124 -11.46 16.63 -1.28
C CYS A 124 -11.21 17.13 -2.71
N LEU A 125 -10.12 17.86 -2.91
CA LEU A 125 -9.75 18.34 -4.24
C LEU A 125 -9.51 17.15 -5.17
N ALA A 126 -10.01 17.27 -6.40
CA ALA A 126 -9.69 16.32 -7.45
C ALA A 126 -8.22 16.46 -7.86
N TYR A 127 -7.66 15.38 -8.39
CA TYR A 127 -6.40 15.44 -9.14
C TYR A 127 -6.41 16.61 -10.14
N GLY A 128 -5.31 17.35 -10.22
CA GLY A 128 -5.18 18.56 -11.05
C GLY A 128 -5.75 19.82 -10.40
N GLY A 129 -6.27 19.72 -9.17
CA GLY A 129 -6.73 20.87 -8.37
C GLY A 129 -8.06 21.47 -8.79
N ASN A 130 -8.70 20.94 -9.83
CA ASN A 130 -9.93 21.50 -10.40
C ASN A 130 -11.16 20.75 -9.89
N GLY A 131 -11.88 21.38 -8.98
CA GLY A 131 -13.12 20.85 -8.42
C GLY A 131 -12.90 19.88 -7.26
N LYS A 132 -13.97 19.16 -6.90
CA LYS A 132 -14.00 18.24 -5.76
C LYS A 132 -14.46 16.86 -6.19
N VAL A 133 -13.93 15.84 -5.52
CA VAL A 133 -14.38 14.45 -5.62
C VAL A 133 -14.99 14.00 -4.30
N GLU A 134 -16.01 13.15 -4.39
CA GLU A 134 -16.60 12.48 -3.24
C GLU A 134 -15.65 11.41 -2.71
N SER A 135 -15.55 11.29 -1.40
CA SER A 135 -14.67 10.33 -0.72
C SER A 135 -15.39 9.73 0.49
N SER A 136 -14.66 8.96 1.29
CA SER A 136 -15.16 8.38 2.54
C SER A 136 -14.31 8.84 3.72
N ARG A 137 -14.82 8.64 4.95
CA ARG A 137 -14.05 8.88 6.18
C ARG A 137 -12.71 8.14 6.17
N ILE A 138 -12.72 6.88 5.73
CA ILE A 138 -11.56 6.00 5.76
C ILE A 138 -10.53 6.42 4.70
N TRP A 139 -10.96 6.74 3.49
CA TRP A 139 -10.06 7.22 2.45
C TRP A 139 -9.51 8.62 2.75
N THR A 140 -10.31 9.49 3.37
CA THR A 140 -9.82 10.77 3.90
C THR A 140 -8.70 10.55 4.91
N MET A 141 -8.85 9.60 5.84
CA MET A 141 -7.79 9.24 6.77
C MET A 141 -6.54 8.71 6.04
N PHE A 142 -6.70 7.82 5.06
CA PHE A 142 -5.56 7.30 4.28
C PHE A 142 -4.82 8.38 3.52
N ARG A 143 -5.55 9.32 2.90
CA ARG A 143 -5.00 10.48 2.20
C ARG A 143 -4.20 11.37 3.14
N LEU A 144 -4.76 11.73 4.29
CA LEU A 144 -4.06 12.56 5.29
C LEU A 144 -2.79 11.88 5.82
N ILE A 145 -2.78 10.55 5.94
CA ILE A 145 -1.57 9.79 6.30
C ILE A 145 -0.51 9.90 5.21
N PHE A 146 -0.87 9.73 3.93
CA PHE A 146 0.07 9.96 2.82
C PHE A 146 0.63 11.38 2.88
N GLU A 147 -0.21 12.40 2.99
CA GLU A 147 0.21 13.81 3.00
C GLU A 147 1.18 14.10 4.15
N ASN A 148 0.93 13.54 5.34
CA ASN A 148 1.82 13.66 6.48
C ASN A 148 3.16 12.96 6.25
N ASP A 149 3.13 11.71 5.78
CA ASP A 149 4.35 10.92 5.54
C ASP A 149 5.19 11.56 4.43
N ILE A 150 4.58 11.96 3.31
CA ILE A 150 5.24 12.70 2.21
C ILE A 150 5.91 13.96 2.77
N ASN A 151 5.18 14.78 3.55
CA ASN A 151 5.74 16.03 4.09
C ASN A 151 6.96 15.79 4.99
N TYR A 152 6.92 14.74 5.79
CA TYR A 152 8.00 14.37 6.71
C TYR A 152 9.22 13.86 5.94
N PHE A 153 9.03 12.88 5.06
CA PHE A 153 10.14 12.20 4.41
C PHE A 153 10.74 12.96 3.22
N GLN A 154 9.95 13.74 2.49
CA GLN A 154 10.47 14.63 1.45
C GLN A 154 11.55 15.57 2.01
N LYS A 155 11.35 16.08 3.24
CA LYS A 155 12.30 16.97 3.90
C LYS A 155 13.53 16.24 4.45
N LEU A 156 13.36 15.03 4.96
CA LEU A 156 14.44 14.30 5.64
C LEU A 156 15.34 13.51 4.69
N PHE A 157 14.75 12.90 3.66
CA PHE A 157 15.46 11.98 2.77
C PHE A 157 15.55 12.47 1.32
N ASN A 158 15.04 13.68 1.04
CA ASN A 158 14.99 14.25 -0.31
C ASN A 158 14.30 13.29 -1.29
N ILE A 159 13.12 12.80 -0.90
CA ILE A 159 12.30 11.87 -1.67
C ILE A 159 11.22 12.64 -2.42
N THR A 160 11.01 12.27 -3.69
CA THR A 160 9.97 12.86 -4.55
C THR A 160 8.86 11.84 -4.78
N THR A 161 7.63 12.24 -4.46
CA THR A 161 6.44 11.40 -4.64
C THR A 161 5.56 11.95 -5.76
N TYR A 162 5.19 11.07 -6.69
CA TYR A 162 4.34 11.37 -7.82
C TYR A 162 2.96 10.74 -7.61
N ASN A 163 1.90 11.52 -7.80
CA ASN A 163 0.55 10.98 -7.93
C ASN A 163 0.25 10.82 -9.42
N CYS A 164 0.04 9.57 -9.85
CA CYS A 164 -0.26 9.22 -11.23
C CYS A 164 -1.68 8.64 -11.39
N THR A 165 -2.61 9.07 -10.53
CA THR A 165 -4.00 8.60 -10.54
C THR A 165 -4.93 9.76 -10.93
N GLU A 166 -5.08 10.02 -12.24
CA GLU A 166 -5.75 11.24 -12.74
C GLU A 166 -7.25 11.34 -12.41
N GLY A 167 -7.91 10.22 -12.12
CA GLY A 167 -9.33 10.17 -11.76
C GLY A 167 -9.62 10.33 -10.25
N GLY A 168 -8.57 10.38 -9.43
CA GLY A 168 -8.66 10.29 -7.98
C GLY A 168 -8.65 11.64 -7.25
N ALA A 169 -8.43 11.53 -5.94
CA ALA A 169 -8.16 12.65 -5.07
C ALA A 169 -6.74 13.21 -5.30
N ARG A 170 -6.61 14.53 -5.17
CA ARG A 170 -5.32 15.18 -4.97
C ARG A 170 -4.75 14.72 -3.64
N ILE A 171 -3.48 14.33 -3.63
CA ILE A 171 -2.71 14.03 -2.41
C ILE A 171 -1.67 15.14 -2.27
N GLU A 172 -1.82 15.98 -1.26
CA GLU A 172 -0.92 17.12 -1.05
C GLU A 172 0.54 16.68 -0.80
N GLY A 173 1.49 17.47 -1.31
CA GLY A 173 2.92 17.14 -1.30
C GLY A 173 3.38 16.25 -2.46
N THR A 174 2.47 15.65 -3.22
CA THR A 174 2.83 14.93 -4.45
C THR A 174 2.97 15.85 -5.65
N ILE A 175 3.73 15.40 -6.65
CA ILE A 175 3.73 15.96 -8.00
C ILE A 175 2.74 15.17 -8.85
N GLU A 176 1.72 15.84 -9.36
CA GLU A 176 0.72 15.23 -10.25
C GLU A 176 1.30 15.09 -11.67
N LYS A 177 1.40 13.85 -12.16
CA LYS A 177 1.87 13.52 -13.52
C LYS A 177 1.10 12.32 -14.08
N PRO A 178 0.80 12.27 -15.39
CA PRO A 178 0.28 11.05 -15.99
C PRO A 178 1.20 9.85 -15.78
N PHE A 179 0.65 8.65 -15.65
CA PHE A 179 1.49 7.45 -15.47
C PHE A 179 2.43 7.23 -16.67
N LEU A 180 1.97 7.51 -17.89
CA LEU A 180 2.81 7.46 -19.09
C LEU A 180 4.06 8.35 -18.97
N TRP A 181 3.90 9.57 -18.44
CA TRP A 181 5.03 10.47 -18.21
C TRP A 181 6.06 9.84 -17.25
N ALA A 182 5.57 9.21 -16.18
CA ALA A 182 6.46 8.54 -15.21
C ALA A 182 7.21 7.38 -15.86
N CYS A 183 6.56 6.58 -16.71
CA CYS A 183 7.22 5.53 -17.49
C CYS A 183 8.34 6.09 -18.37
N GLU A 184 8.05 7.15 -19.13
CA GLU A 184 8.98 7.73 -20.11
C GLU A 184 10.14 8.51 -19.46
N ASN A 185 9.99 9.00 -18.23
CA ASN A 185 10.97 9.91 -17.61
C ASN A 185 11.66 9.34 -16.36
N LEU A 186 11.07 8.32 -15.71
CA LEU A 186 11.59 7.74 -14.47
C LEU A 186 11.94 6.25 -14.60
N LEU A 187 11.36 5.56 -15.58
CA LEU A 187 11.48 4.10 -15.78
C LEU A 187 12.13 3.73 -17.12
N ASP A 188 12.77 4.69 -17.80
CA ASP A 188 13.37 4.55 -19.13
C ASP A 188 14.73 3.86 -19.14
N LYS A 189 15.30 3.60 -17.95
CA LYS A 189 16.66 3.07 -17.79
C LYS A 189 16.66 1.73 -17.07
N ASP A 190 17.48 0.83 -17.57
CA ASP A 190 17.89 -0.36 -16.82
C ASP A 190 18.79 0.07 -15.65
N LEU A 191 18.23 -0.01 -14.45
CA LEU A 191 18.96 0.32 -13.23
C LEU A 191 19.82 -0.86 -12.78
N ASN A 192 21.13 -0.63 -12.65
CA ASN A 192 21.98 -1.53 -11.87
C ASN A 192 21.70 -1.27 -10.38
N LYS A 193 20.80 -2.07 -9.80
CA LYS A 193 20.35 -1.92 -8.41
C LYS A 193 21.53 -2.18 -7.46
N PRO A 194 22.02 -1.18 -6.70
CA PRO A 194 23.22 -1.32 -5.87
C PRO A 194 22.90 -1.96 -4.52
N PHE A 195 21.99 -2.94 -4.48
CA PHE A 195 21.65 -3.59 -3.24
C PHE A 195 22.76 -4.56 -2.87
N GLU A 196 23.42 -4.29 -1.74
CA GLU A 196 24.32 -5.26 -1.13
C GLU A 196 23.55 -6.55 -0.88
N LYS A 197 24.18 -7.68 -1.23
CA LYS A 197 23.62 -8.98 -0.93
C LYS A 197 23.55 -9.12 0.58
N LEU A 198 22.34 -9.28 1.12
CA LEU A 198 22.17 -9.52 2.54
C LEU A 198 22.72 -10.90 2.90
N GLU A 199 23.62 -10.95 3.86
CA GLU A 199 24.11 -12.21 4.40
C GLU A 199 23.01 -12.89 5.24
N PRO A 200 22.87 -14.23 5.14
CA PRO A 200 21.93 -14.96 5.99
C PRO A 200 22.27 -14.72 7.46
N LEU A 201 21.25 -14.61 8.31
CA LEU A 201 21.45 -14.56 9.75
C LEU A 201 22.15 -15.83 10.21
N SER A 202 23.18 -15.68 11.05
CA SER A 202 23.82 -16.82 11.70
C SER A 202 22.78 -17.60 12.52
N LEU A 203 22.64 -18.91 12.28
CA LEU A 203 21.72 -19.82 12.98
C LEU A 203 21.76 -19.70 14.52
N ASN A 204 22.89 -19.28 15.09
CA ASN A 204 23.10 -19.16 16.54
C ASN A 204 22.27 -18.06 17.22
N LYS A 205 21.52 -17.23 16.48
CA LYS A 205 20.66 -16.17 17.04
C LYS A 205 19.15 -16.45 16.95
N GLN A 206 18.75 -17.65 16.50
CA GLN A 206 17.34 -17.99 16.25
C GLN A 206 16.74 -18.99 17.26
N ASN A 207 17.47 -19.36 18.31
CA ASN A 207 17.00 -20.23 19.40
C ASN A 207 16.85 -19.47 20.71
#